data_AF-A0A2T6AG53-F1
#
_entry.id   AF-A0A2T6AG53-F1
#
_cell.length_a   1.000
_cell.length_b   1.000
_cell.length_c   1.000
_cell.angle_alpha   90.00
_cell.angle_beta   90.00
_cell.angle_gamma   90.00
#
_symmetry.space_group_name_H-M   'P 1'
#
loop_
_entity.id
_entity.type
_entity.pdbx_description
1 polymer ?
#
loop_
_entity_poly.entity_id
_entity_poly.type
_entity_poly.pdbx_seq_one_letter_code
_entity_poly.pdbx_strand_id
1 'polypeptide(L)'
;MPRNTQKYQDQSLGGGDRFLTRDEIRNFKIKAHRGDQAAAVRLLEHSVKCQHRKLAFRRYFLSVELGAAISENALVYLKRISVDFSTEALNEIERLAISDLEMKATK
;
A
#
# COMPACT_ATOMS: atom_id res chain seq x y z
N MET A 1 27.37 7.77 31.51
CA MET A 1 26.52 6.57 31.33
C MET A 1 25.09 6.93 31.70
N PRO A 2 24.02 6.49 31.01
CA PRO A 2 23.85 5.93 29.66
C PRO A 2 22.84 6.80 28.85
N ARG A 3 22.39 6.58 27.61
CA ARG A 3 21.82 5.37 27.00
C ARG A 3 21.83 5.58 25.47
N ASN A 4 22.66 4.78 24.80
CA ASN A 4 22.68 4.55 23.37
C ASN A 4 21.28 4.10 22.91
N THR A 5 20.52 4.93 22.20
CA THR A 5 19.25 4.57 21.56
C THR A 5 19.52 3.99 20.17
N GLN A 6 20.40 2.98 20.10
CA GLN A 6 20.28 1.95 19.08
C GLN A 6 19.20 0.98 19.55
N LYS A 7 18.06 0.99 18.88
CA LYS A 7 17.20 -0.17 18.59
C LYS A 7 15.85 0.34 18.09
N TYR A 8 15.66 0.29 16.78
CA TYR A 8 14.45 -0.24 16.14
C TYR A 8 14.83 -0.62 14.71
N GLN A 9 15.75 -1.59 14.59
CA GLN A 9 15.67 -2.53 13.49
C GLN A 9 14.52 -3.48 13.85
N ASP A 10 13.31 -3.09 13.50
CA ASP A 10 12.21 -4.04 13.40
C ASP A 10 12.05 -4.37 11.91
N GLN A 11 12.97 -5.22 11.45
CA GLN A 11 12.75 -6.03 10.25
C GLN A 11 11.69 -7.08 10.60
N SER A 12 10.44 -6.64 10.72
CA SER A 12 9.29 -7.53 10.67
C SER A 12 8.57 -7.28 9.35
N LEU A 13 8.94 -8.07 8.34
CA LEU A 13 8.03 -8.46 7.26
C LEU A 13 6.91 -9.38 7.80
N GLY A 14 6.40 -9.10 9.01
CA GLY A 14 5.35 -9.84 9.67
C GLY A 14 4.03 -9.10 9.53
N GLY A 15 3.07 -9.67 8.82
CA GLY A 15 1.68 -9.22 8.76
C GLY A 15 1.20 -8.86 10.17
N GLY A 16 1.10 -7.55 10.45
CA GLY A 16 0.71 -7.08 11.76
C GLY A 16 -0.79 -7.28 11.87
N ASP A 17 -1.23 -8.17 12.74
CA ASP A 17 -2.63 -8.55 12.88
C ASP A 17 -3.54 -7.43 13.45
N ARG A 18 -3.05 -6.18 13.45
CA ARG A 18 -3.76 -4.98 13.90
C ARG A 18 -4.02 -4.01 12.75
N PHE A 19 -5.05 -3.19 12.91
CA PHE A 19 -5.30 -2.07 12.01
C PHE A 19 -4.24 -0.98 12.18
N LEU A 20 -3.89 -0.33 11.06
CA LEU A 20 -3.01 0.84 11.07
C LEU A 20 -3.77 2.05 11.63
N THR A 21 -3.10 2.83 12.46
CA THR A 21 -3.57 4.15 12.89
C THR A 21 -3.48 5.18 11.76
N ARG A 22 -4.16 6.32 11.93
CA ARG A 22 -4.13 7.41 10.94
C ARG A 22 -2.71 7.92 10.65
N ASP A 23 -1.88 8.05 11.68
CA ASP A 23 -0.51 8.55 11.53
C ASP A 23 0.42 7.51 10.87
N GLU A 24 0.21 6.22 11.16
CA GLU A 24 0.91 5.14 10.45
C GLU A 24 0.55 5.11 8.98
N ILE A 25 -0.74 5.23 8.64
CA ILE A 25 -1.20 5.34 7.24
C ILE A 25 -0.54 6.54 6.56
N ARG A 26 -0.48 7.70 7.24
CA ARG A 26 0.19 8.89 6.68
C ARG A 26 1.67 8.64 6.43
N ASN A 27 2.37 8.03 7.39
CA ASN A 27 3.79 7.72 7.28
C ASN A 27 4.07 6.73 6.13
N PHE A 28 3.31 5.64 6.04
CA PHE A 28 3.44 4.68 4.95
C PHE A 28 3.12 5.30 3.59
N LYS A 29 2.14 6.20 3.50
CA LYS A 29 1.90 6.96 2.25
C LYS A 29 3.14 7.74 1.84
N ILE A 30 3.75 8.48 2.76
CA ILE A 30 4.97 9.26 2.48
C ILE A 30 6.10 8.34 2.00
N LYS A 31 6.31 7.21 2.68
CA LYS A 31 7.34 6.23 2.28
C LYS A 31 7.07 5.62 0.91
N ALA A 32 5.84 5.19 0.63
CA ALA A 32 5.47 4.63 -0.67
C ALA A 32 5.70 5.64 -1.80
N HIS A 33 5.38 6.92 -1.60
CA HIS A 33 5.69 7.97 -2.57
C HIS A 33 7.20 8.20 -2.78
N ARG A 34 8.05 7.78 -1.84
CA ARG A 34 9.51 7.82 -1.97
C ARG A 34 10.09 6.54 -2.58
N GLY A 35 9.24 5.64 -3.07
CA GLY A 35 9.65 4.37 -3.69
C GLY A 35 9.74 3.20 -2.72
N ASP A 36 9.27 3.33 -1.47
CA ASP A 36 9.29 2.22 -0.51
C ASP A 36 8.19 1.18 -0.85
N GLN A 37 8.64 0.09 -1.46
CA GLN A 37 7.80 -1.06 -1.84
C GLN A 37 7.10 -1.69 -0.64
N ALA A 38 7.80 -1.85 0.49
CA ALA A 38 7.23 -2.48 1.69
C ALA A 38 6.11 -1.59 2.27
N ALA A 39 6.27 -0.27 2.24
CA ALA A 39 5.23 0.65 2.65
C ALA A 39 3.98 0.57 1.76
N ALA A 40 4.14 0.41 0.45
CA ALA A 40 3.02 0.24 -0.48
C ALA A 40 2.25 -1.06 -0.21
N VAL A 41 2.98 -2.18 0.02
CA VAL A 41 2.38 -3.47 0.38
C VAL A 41 1.62 -3.38 1.70
N ARG A 42 2.19 -2.74 2.73
CA ARG A 42 1.48 -2.55 4.02
C ARG A 42 0.18 -1.77 3.88
N LEU A 43 0.16 -0.75 3.02
CA LEU A 43 -1.06 -0.01 2.73
C LEU A 43 -2.09 -0.89 2.00
N LEU A 44 -1.66 -1.71 1.04
CA LEU A 44 -2.52 -2.65 0.34
C LEU A 44 -3.13 -3.67 1.31
N GLU A 45 -2.31 -4.35 2.10
CA GLU A 45 -2.75 -5.34 3.11
C GLU A 45 -3.79 -4.74 4.07
N HIS A 46 -3.53 -3.54 4.55
CA HIS A 46 -4.47 -2.83 5.40
C HIS A 46 -5.80 -2.53 4.69
N SER A 47 -5.78 -2.18 3.40
CA SER A 47 -7.00 -1.97 2.61
C SER A 47 -7.81 -3.23 2.42
N VAL A 48 -7.12 -4.34 2.18
CA VAL A 48 -7.73 -5.68 2.05
C VAL A 48 -8.38 -6.07 3.37
N LYS A 49 -7.69 -5.88 4.50
CA LYS A 49 -8.23 -6.14 5.84
C LYS A 49 -9.45 -5.28 6.16
N CYS A 50 -9.43 -4.00 5.78
CA CYS A 50 -10.57 -3.08 5.91
C CYS A 50 -11.65 -3.29 4.82
N GLN A 51 -11.46 -4.21 3.88
CA GLN A 51 -12.35 -4.44 2.74
C GLN A 51 -12.65 -3.20 1.90
N HIS A 52 -11.70 -2.26 1.82
CA HIS A 52 -11.85 -1.06 1.00
C HIS A 52 -11.60 -1.38 -0.47
N ARG A 53 -12.67 -1.67 -1.22
CA ARG A 53 -12.59 -2.14 -2.63
C ARG A 53 -11.77 -1.24 -3.56
N LYS A 54 -12.24 -0.01 -3.82
CA LYS A 54 -11.57 0.93 -4.74
C LYS A 54 -10.16 1.31 -4.27
N LEU A 55 -10.00 1.49 -2.96
CA LEU A 55 -8.71 1.88 -2.38
C LEU A 55 -7.68 0.73 -2.42
N ALA A 56 -8.13 -0.52 -2.27
CA ALA A 56 -7.28 -1.69 -2.43
C ALA A 56 -6.74 -1.76 -3.86
N PHE A 57 -7.57 -1.57 -4.90
CA PHE A 57 -7.07 -1.50 -6.28
C PHE A 57 -6.08 -0.35 -6.49
N ARG A 58 -6.36 0.84 -5.98
CA ARG A 58 -5.43 1.97 -6.10
C ARG A 58 -4.06 1.67 -5.48
N ARG A 59 -4.03 1.03 -4.30
CA ARG A 59 -2.80 0.63 -3.61
C ARG A 59 -2.14 -0.61 -4.22
N TYR A 60 -2.91 -1.46 -4.88
CA TYR A 60 -2.41 -2.56 -5.69
C TYR A 60 -1.62 -2.03 -6.88
N PHE A 61 -2.22 -1.16 -7.71
CA PHE A 61 -1.51 -0.56 -8.85
C PHE A 61 -0.26 0.21 -8.40
N LEU A 62 -0.36 0.99 -7.32
CA LEU A 62 0.81 1.62 -6.70
C LEU A 62 1.91 0.62 -6.34
N SER A 63 1.55 -0.55 -5.79
CA SER A 63 2.51 -1.58 -5.41
C SER A 63 3.13 -2.23 -6.65
N VAL A 64 2.35 -2.45 -7.71
CA VAL A 64 2.82 -2.98 -9.00
C VAL A 64 3.82 -2.01 -9.66
N GLU A 65 3.49 -0.72 -9.73
CA GLU A 65 4.36 0.31 -10.30
C GLU A 65 5.71 0.42 -9.56
N LEU A 66 5.69 0.21 -8.24
CA LEU A 66 6.91 0.19 -7.43
C LEU A 66 7.70 -1.12 -7.53
N GLY A 67 7.18 -2.15 -8.22
CA GLY A 67 7.79 -3.48 -8.32
C GLY A 67 7.72 -4.27 -7.01
N ALA A 68 6.74 -3.99 -6.16
CA ALA A 68 6.61 -4.65 -4.86
C ALA A 68 6.02 -6.06 -4.98
N ALA A 69 6.49 -6.99 -4.15
CA ALA A 69 5.92 -8.33 -4.07
C ALA A 69 4.57 -8.31 -3.34
N ILE A 70 3.51 -8.77 -4.01
CA ILE A 70 2.15 -8.74 -3.50
C ILE A 70 1.79 -10.10 -2.92
N SER A 71 1.20 -10.10 -1.72
CA SER A 71 0.79 -11.34 -1.06
C SER A 71 -0.38 -12.01 -1.79
N GLU A 72 -0.39 -13.34 -1.79
CA GLU A 72 -1.45 -14.14 -2.42
C GLU A 72 -2.84 -13.78 -1.88
N ASN A 73 -2.96 -13.56 -0.56
CA ASN A 73 -4.21 -13.15 0.08
C ASN A 73 -4.76 -11.84 -0.51
N ALA A 74 -3.90 -10.86 -0.80
CA ALA A 74 -4.31 -9.61 -1.42
C ALA A 74 -4.79 -9.84 -2.86
N LEU A 75 -4.08 -10.67 -3.64
CA LEU A 75 -4.46 -11.02 -5.01
C LEU A 75 -5.81 -11.75 -5.06
N VAL A 76 -6.04 -12.71 -4.17
CA VAL A 76 -7.32 -13.43 -4.06
C VAL A 76 -8.46 -12.47 -3.74
N TYR A 77 -8.25 -11.55 -2.79
CA TYR A 77 -9.25 -10.54 -2.47
C TYR A 77 -9.56 -9.65 -3.68
N LEU A 78 -8.53 -9.13 -4.36
CA LEU A 78 -8.67 -8.27 -5.54
C LEU A 78 -9.41 -8.98 -6.67
N LYS A 79 -9.06 -10.24 -6.96
CA LYS A 79 -9.76 -11.06 -7.95
C LYS A 79 -11.23 -11.27 -7.60
N ARG A 80 -11.55 -11.43 -6.31
CA ARG A 80 -12.94 -11.59 -5.86
C ARG A 80 -13.75 -10.31 -6.11
N ILE A 81 -13.17 -9.14 -5.82
CA ILE A 81 -13.88 -7.86 -5.96
C ILE A 81 -13.76 -7.24 -7.36
N SER A 82 -12.95 -7.81 -8.26
CA SER A 82 -12.76 -7.27 -9.62
C SER A 82 -14.02 -7.39 -10.46
N VAL A 83 -14.87 -8.38 -10.18
CA VAL A 83 -16.16 -8.60 -10.88
C VAL A 83 -17.13 -7.43 -10.74
N ASP A 84 -16.93 -6.59 -9.72
CA ASP A 84 -17.77 -5.44 -9.45
C ASP A 84 -17.33 -4.16 -10.19
N PHE A 85 -16.19 -4.19 -10.88
CA PHE A 85 -15.65 -3.05 -11.60
C PHE A 85 -15.61 -3.37 -13.10
N SER A 86 -16.06 -2.44 -13.92
CA SER A 86 -15.80 -2.50 -15.36
C SER A 86 -14.31 -2.27 -15.63
N THR A 87 -13.87 -2.67 -16.82
CA THR A 87 -12.50 -2.43 -17.29
C THR A 87 -12.16 -0.94 -17.26
N GLU A 88 -13.09 -0.07 -17.66
CA GLU A 88 -12.91 1.38 -17.66
C GLU A 88 -12.72 1.92 -16.25
N ALA A 89 -13.49 1.40 -15.28
CA ALA A 89 -13.36 1.79 -13.88
C ALA A 89 -12.00 1.37 -13.29
N LEU A 90 -11.49 0.18 -13.65
CA LEU A 90 -10.17 -0.28 -13.22
C LEU A 90 -9.05 0.58 -13.82
N ASN A 91 -9.12 0.88 -15.11
CA ASN A 91 -8.16 1.74 -15.80
C ASN A 91 -8.13 3.16 -15.19
N GLU A 92 -9.27 3.70 -14.80
CA GLU A 92 -9.33 4.99 -14.12
C GLU A 92 -8.68 4.94 -12.73
N ILE A 93 -8.89 3.86 -11.97
CA ILE A 93 -8.25 3.67 -10.67
C ILE A 93 -6.73 3.56 -10.82
N GLU A 94 -6.26 2.87 -11.85
CA GLU A 94 -4.85 2.74 -12.19
C GLU A 94 -4.21 4.09 -12.52
N ARG A 95 -4.82 4.88 -13.42
CA ARG A 95 -4.35 6.26 -13.74
C ARG A 95 -4.25 7.13 -12.50
N LEU A 96 -5.24 7.06 -11.61
CA LEU A 96 -5.23 7.79 -10.34
C LEU A 96 -4.14 7.30 -9.37
N ALA A 97 -3.74 6.04 -9.45
CA ALA A 97 -2.63 5.50 -8.66
C ALA A 97 -1.28 6.01 -9.18
N ILE A 98 -1.11 6.05 -10.50
CA ILE A 98 0.10 6.58 -11.16
C ILE A 98 0.23 8.08 -10.92
N SER A 99 -0.85 8.85 -11.09
CA SER A 99 -0.84 10.29 -10.83
C SER A 99 -0.48 10.64 -9.36
N ASP A 100 -0.86 9.78 -8.41
CA ASP A 100 -0.46 9.92 -6.99
C ASP A 100 1.07 9.83 -6.80
N LEU A 101 1.78 9.07 -7.64
CA LEU A 101 3.25 9.02 -7.65
C LEU A 101 3.84 10.30 -8.24
N GLU A 102 3.32 10.75 -9.38
CA GLU A 102 3.88 11.86 -10.16
C GLU A 102 3.73 13.23 -9.48
N MET A 103 2.57 13.51 -8.86
CA MET A 103 2.29 14.83 -8.26
C MET A 103 3.12 15.16 -7.01
N LYS A 104 3.94 14.23 -6.51
CA LYS A 104 4.85 14.47 -5.37
C LYS A 104 6.33 14.32 -5.67
N ALA A 105 6.69 13.83 -6.86
CA ALA A 105 8.07 13.90 -7.34
C ALA A 105 8.48 15.33 -7.75
N THR A 106 7.51 16.24 -7.89
CA THR A 106 7.66 17.60 -8.41
C THR A 106 7.58 18.72 -7.35
N LYS A 107 7.64 18.41 -6.05
CA LYS A 107 7.65 19.41 -4.96
C LYS A 107 8.82 19.23 -3.99
#